data_AF-A0A643C4L9-F1
#
_entry.id   AF-A0A643C4L9-F1
#
_cell.length_a   1.000
_cell.length_b   1.000
_cell.length_c   1.000
_cell.angle_alpha   90.00
_cell.angle_beta   90.00
_cell.angle_gamma   90.00
#
_symmetry.space_group_name_H-M   'P 1'
#
loop_
_entity.id
_entity.type
_entity.pdbx_description
1 polymer ?
#
loop_
_entity_poly.entity_id
_entity_poly.type
_entity_poly.pdbx_seq_one_letter_code
_entity_poly.pdbx_strand_id
1 'polypeptide(L)'
;CTLPENPNNHTLQYWKDHNIVTTEVHWANLTVSECQEMHGEFTGSACGHHGPYTPDVLFWSCILFFTTFILSSTLKTFKTSRYFPTRVRSMVSDFAVFLTIFTMVIVDFLIGIPSPKLQVPSVFKPTRDDRGWIISPIGPNPWWTVVAAVIPALLCTILIFMDQQITAVIINRKEHKLKKGCGYHLDLLMVAVMLGVCSIMGLPWFVAATVLSITHVNSLKLESECSAPGEQPKFLGIREQRVTGLMIFVLMGCSVFMTAILKFIPMPVLYGVFLYMGVSSLQGIQFFDRLKLFGMPAKHQPDFIYLRHVPLRKVHLFTLIQLTCLILLWVIKASPAAIVFPMMVLALVFVRKVMDLCFSKRELSWLDDLMPESKKKKLDDAKKKAKEEEEAEKMLEMGGDKFPLESRKLLSSPGKNNSFRCDPSEINISDEMPKTTVWKALSMNSGNTKEKRYNC
;
A
#
# COMPACT_ATOMS: atom_id res chain seq x y z
N CYS A 1 4.31 43.28 26.30
CA CYS A 1 3.31 42.88 27.31
C CYS A 1 2.64 44.15 27.81
N THR A 2 1.33 44.16 27.95
CA THR A 2 0.55 45.28 28.46
C THR A 2 -0.45 44.79 29.50
N LEU A 3 -0.90 45.70 30.36
CA LEU A 3 -2.02 45.44 31.25
C LEU A 3 -3.25 45.04 30.42
N PRO A 4 -3.96 43.96 30.76
CA PRO A 4 -5.21 43.58 30.09
C PRO A 4 -6.27 44.69 30.26
N GLU A 5 -6.96 45.06 29.18
CA GLU A 5 -8.01 46.09 29.25
C GLU A 5 -9.23 45.62 30.06
N ASN A 6 -9.49 44.31 30.10
CA ASN A 6 -10.58 43.69 30.89
C ASN A 6 -10.09 42.43 31.63
N PRO A 7 -9.52 42.55 32.84
CA PRO A 7 -9.06 41.39 33.61
C PRO A 7 -10.25 40.55 34.12
N ASN A 8 -10.13 39.23 34.00
CA ASN A 8 -11.12 38.28 34.52
C ASN A 8 -11.11 38.29 36.06
N ASN A 9 -12.23 37.96 36.73
CA ASN A 9 -12.32 37.92 38.20
C ASN A 9 -11.24 37.04 38.86
N HIS A 10 -10.83 35.97 38.18
CA HIS A 10 -9.75 35.08 38.62
C HIS A 10 -8.37 35.76 38.59
N THR A 11 -8.11 36.62 37.60
CA THR A 11 -6.87 37.39 37.47
C THR A 11 -6.74 38.43 38.56
N LEU A 12 -7.84 39.11 38.90
CA LEU A 12 -7.89 40.08 40.00
C LEU A 12 -7.66 39.42 41.36
N GLN A 13 -8.22 38.22 41.58
CA GLN A 13 -7.94 37.42 42.78
C GLN A 13 -6.47 37.01 42.87
N TYR A 14 -5.89 36.56 41.76
CA TYR A 14 -4.47 36.20 41.69
C TYR A 14 -3.53 37.35 42.05
N TRP A 15 -3.77 38.55 41.51
CA TRP A 15 -2.98 39.74 41.85
C TRP A 15 -3.15 40.16 43.31
N LYS A 16 -4.34 39.98 43.88
CA LYS A 16 -4.61 40.27 45.30
C LYS A 16 -3.91 39.27 46.23
N ASP A 17 -3.91 37.99 45.89
CA ASP A 17 -3.26 36.94 46.68
C ASP A 17 -1.74 37.06 46.67
N HIS A 18 -1.15 37.58 45.59
CA HIS A 18 0.30 37.80 45.45
C HIS A 18 0.76 39.24 45.77
N ASN A 19 -0.13 40.11 46.28
CA ASN A 19 0.15 41.54 46.55
C ASN A 19 0.78 42.29 45.36
N ILE A 20 0.33 42.00 44.14
CA ILE A 20 0.84 42.63 42.92
C ILE A 20 0.17 43.98 42.72
N VAL A 21 0.96 45.05 42.76
CA VAL A 21 0.51 46.42 42.45
C VAL A 21 0.69 46.66 40.95
N THR A 22 -0.40 46.67 40.19
CA THR A 22 -0.38 46.79 38.71
C THR A 22 0.31 48.04 38.17
N THR A 23 0.41 49.11 38.98
CA THR A 23 1.07 50.38 38.64
C THR A 23 2.56 50.40 38.89
N GLU A 24 3.10 49.51 39.73
CA GLU A 24 4.55 49.38 39.99
C GLU A 24 5.22 48.42 39.01
N VAL A 25 4.43 47.60 38.32
CA VAL A 25 4.93 46.63 37.34
C VAL A 25 5.27 47.33 36.03
N HIS A 26 6.55 47.29 35.64
CA HIS A 26 7.00 47.78 34.34
C HIS A 26 6.67 46.77 33.23
N TRP A 27 5.42 46.78 32.76
CA TRP A 27 4.86 45.87 31.74
C TRP A 27 5.73 45.70 30.47
N ALA A 28 6.45 46.74 30.05
CA ALA A 28 7.32 46.70 28.87
C ALA A 28 8.62 45.88 29.05
N ASN A 29 9.10 45.72 30.30
CA ASN A 29 10.37 45.06 30.60
C ASN A 29 10.22 43.57 30.97
N LEU A 30 9.00 43.06 31.10
CA LEU A 30 8.80 41.64 31.42
C LEU A 30 9.14 40.75 30.24
N THR A 31 9.78 39.62 30.55
CA THR A 31 9.92 38.52 29.60
C THR A 31 8.57 37.90 29.28
N VAL A 32 8.51 37.09 28.22
CA VAL A 32 7.28 36.44 27.75
C VAL A 32 6.67 35.53 28.82
N SER A 33 7.51 34.79 29.55
CA SER A 33 7.09 33.92 30.65
C SER A 33 6.55 34.71 31.84
N GLU A 34 7.25 35.77 32.24
CA GLU A 34 6.81 36.61 33.36
C GLU A 34 5.52 37.37 33.01
N CYS A 35 5.36 37.78 31.75
CA CYS A 35 4.10 38.37 31.26
C CYS A 35 2.93 37.39 31.36
N GLN A 36 3.12 36.11 31.00
CA GLN A 36 2.09 35.08 31.14
C GLN A 36 1.76 34.77 32.59
N GLU A 37 2.77 34.69 33.45
CA GLU A 37 2.62 34.47 34.90
C GLU A 37 1.85 35.61 35.57
N MET A 38 2.11 36.85 35.12
CA MET A 38 1.43 38.05 35.60
C MET A 38 0.07 38.28 34.92
N HIS A 39 -0.41 37.35 34.09
CA HIS A 39 -1.65 37.45 33.32
C HIS A 39 -1.74 38.74 32.46
N GLY A 40 -0.62 39.18 31.89
CA GLY A 40 -0.58 40.29 30.96
C GLY A 40 -1.08 39.93 29.56
N GLU A 41 -1.50 40.94 28.80
CA GLU A 41 -1.94 40.80 27.42
C GLU A 41 -0.79 41.13 26.46
N PHE A 42 -0.68 40.38 25.35
CA PHE A 42 0.32 40.65 24.31
C PHE A 42 -0.28 41.56 23.24
N THR A 43 0.16 42.81 23.19
CA THR A 43 -0.28 43.80 22.20
C THR A 43 0.84 44.13 21.21
N GLY A 44 0.50 44.27 19.92
CA GLY A 44 1.41 44.62 18.83
C GLY A 44 1.29 43.70 17.61
N SER A 45 1.71 44.18 16.43
CA SER A 45 1.63 43.43 15.16
C SER A 45 2.46 42.14 15.14
N ALA A 46 3.44 42.00 16.03
CA ALA A 46 4.29 40.82 16.19
C ALA A 46 3.82 39.86 17.30
N CYS A 47 2.66 40.11 17.92
CA CYS A 47 2.10 39.30 19.00
C CYS A 47 0.71 38.77 18.62
N GLY A 48 0.45 37.49 18.88
CA GLY A 48 -0.89 36.90 18.76
C GLY A 48 -1.54 36.69 20.14
N HIS A 49 -2.80 36.27 20.18
CA HIS A 49 -3.57 36.02 21.41
C HIS A 49 -2.96 34.97 22.36
N HIS A 50 -2.00 34.15 21.90
CA HIS A 50 -1.42 33.04 22.67
C HIS A 50 0.10 33.18 22.88
N GLY A 51 0.69 34.31 22.48
CA GLY A 51 2.12 34.59 22.66
C GLY A 51 2.74 35.40 21.52
N PRO A 52 4.02 35.76 21.65
CA PRO A 52 4.76 36.42 20.58
C PRO A 52 4.89 35.48 19.38
N TYR A 53 4.78 36.03 18.16
CA TYR A 53 5.14 35.29 16.97
C TYR A 53 6.63 34.96 17.05
N THR A 54 6.96 33.68 17.21
CA THR A 54 8.33 33.21 17.02
C THR A 54 8.59 33.12 15.52
N PRO A 55 9.42 34.01 14.95
CA PRO A 55 9.88 33.82 13.58
C PRO A 55 10.59 32.47 13.45
N ASP A 56 10.70 31.94 12.23
CA ASP A 56 11.47 30.74 11.88
C ASP A 56 10.85 29.36 12.19
N VAL A 57 9.80 29.26 13.02
CA VAL A 57 9.16 27.95 13.33
C VAL A 57 8.61 27.26 12.08
N LEU A 58 7.98 28.03 11.18
CA LEU A 58 7.45 27.49 9.92
C LEU A 58 8.57 27.01 9.01
N PHE A 59 9.62 27.81 8.85
CA PHE A 59 10.77 27.48 8.01
C PHE A 59 11.48 26.22 8.54
N TRP A 60 11.70 26.16 9.85
CA TRP A 60 12.26 24.99 10.52
C TRP A 60 11.38 23.74 10.36
N SER A 61 10.06 23.89 10.50
CA SER A 61 9.11 22.79 10.28
C SER A 61 9.16 22.26 8.84
N CYS A 62 9.27 23.15 7.85
CA CYS A 62 9.43 22.76 6.44
C CYS A 62 10.76 22.02 6.22
N ILE A 63 11.86 22.49 6.81
CA ILE A 63 13.16 21.81 6.73
C ILE A 63 13.06 20.40 7.31
N LEU A 64 12.52 20.25 8.52
CA LEU A 64 12.33 18.95 9.16
C LEU A 64 11.45 18.02 8.31
N PHE A 65 10.35 18.54 7.77
CA PHE A 65 9.42 17.77 6.93
C PHE A 65 10.10 17.22 5.67
N PHE A 66 10.71 18.08 4.85
CA PHE A 66 11.34 17.65 3.59
C PHE A 66 12.60 16.81 3.83
N THR A 67 13.41 17.16 4.84
CA THR A 67 14.62 16.40 5.16
C THR A 67 14.27 14.99 5.65
N THR A 68 13.22 14.84 6.47
CA THR A 68 12.71 13.52 6.90
C THR A 68 12.27 12.66 5.71
N PHE A 69 11.53 13.26 4.77
CA PHE A 69 11.08 12.56 3.56
C PHE A 69 12.28 12.11 2.69
N ILE A 70 13.21 13.02 2.42
CA ILE A 70 14.40 12.74 1.60
C ILE A 70 15.26 11.67 2.29
N LEU A 71 15.54 11.80 3.59
CA LEU A 71 16.37 10.87 4.34
C LEU A 71 15.73 9.47 4.41
N SER A 72 14.42 9.37 4.63
CA SER A 72 13.72 8.08 4.61
C SER A 72 13.77 7.43 3.23
N SER A 73 13.62 8.22 2.16
CA SER A 73 13.69 7.74 0.78
C SER A 73 15.10 7.28 0.40
N THR A 74 16.13 8.04 0.77
CA THR A 74 17.54 7.70 0.48
C THR A 74 18.00 6.49 1.28
N LEU A 75 17.68 6.41 2.59
CA LEU A 75 17.99 5.23 3.41
C LEU A 75 17.25 3.98 2.90
N LYS A 76 16.04 4.12 2.35
CA LYS A 76 15.37 2.97 1.72
C LYS A 76 16.03 2.57 0.42
N THR A 77 16.34 3.54 -0.45
CA THR A 77 17.03 3.33 -1.74
C THR A 77 18.46 2.82 -1.55
N PHE A 78 19.06 3.07 -0.39
CA PHE A 78 20.36 2.50 -0.01
C PHE A 78 20.36 0.98 -0.10
N LYS A 79 19.19 0.31 0.00
CA LYS A 79 19.05 -1.14 -0.23
C LYS A 79 19.50 -1.58 -1.61
N THR A 80 19.41 -0.76 -2.66
CA THR A 80 19.85 -1.14 -4.01
C THR A 80 21.20 -0.53 -4.37
N SER A 81 21.78 0.25 -3.46
CA SER A 81 23.08 0.86 -3.64
C SER A 81 24.19 -0.19 -3.72
N ARG A 82 25.24 0.14 -4.48
CA ARG A 82 26.44 -0.68 -4.65
C ARG A 82 27.46 -0.49 -3.52
N TYR A 83 27.24 0.49 -2.65
CA TYR A 83 28.10 0.77 -1.50
C TYR A 83 27.70 -0.13 -0.31
N PHE A 84 28.70 -0.59 0.46
CA PHE A 84 28.58 -1.45 1.67
C PHE A 84 28.20 -2.93 1.44
N PRO A 85 28.56 -3.83 2.39
CA PRO A 85 28.16 -5.23 2.35
C PRO A 85 26.64 -5.42 2.48
N THR A 86 26.14 -6.50 1.88
CA THR A 86 24.70 -6.82 1.78
C THR A 86 23.97 -6.85 3.13
N ARG A 87 24.60 -7.38 4.18
CA ARG A 87 24.04 -7.45 5.54
C ARG A 87 23.79 -6.05 6.13
N VAL A 88 24.78 -5.17 6.08
CA VAL A 88 24.67 -3.81 6.61
C VAL A 88 23.62 -3.03 5.83
N ARG A 89 23.65 -3.15 4.49
CA ARG A 89 22.68 -2.51 3.60
C ARG A 89 21.23 -2.92 3.89
N SER A 90 20.97 -4.20 4.13
CA SER A 90 19.62 -4.66 4.49
C SER A 90 19.19 -4.11 5.84
N MET A 91 20.04 -4.22 6.87
CA MET A 91 19.73 -3.72 8.22
C MET A 91 19.40 -2.22 8.21
N VAL A 92 20.22 -1.40 7.54
CA VAL A 92 19.99 0.05 7.45
C VAL A 92 18.68 0.36 6.71
N SER A 93 18.36 -0.36 5.63
CA SER A 93 17.11 -0.15 4.89
C SER A 93 15.86 -0.60 5.66
N ASP A 94 15.98 -1.65 6.46
CA ASP A 94 14.87 -2.18 7.25
C ASP A 94 14.55 -1.26 8.45
N PHE A 95 15.56 -0.65 9.07
CA PHE A 95 15.41 0.36 10.13
C PHE A 95 15.35 1.81 9.65
N ALA A 96 15.30 2.06 8.33
CA ALA A 96 15.41 3.39 7.73
C ALA A 96 14.49 4.44 8.37
N VAL A 97 13.18 4.14 8.48
CA VAL A 97 12.19 5.08 9.03
C VAL A 97 12.48 5.41 10.50
N PHE A 98 12.86 4.41 11.30
CA PHE A 98 13.19 4.59 12.71
C PHE A 98 14.46 5.44 12.88
N LEU A 99 15.51 5.14 12.11
CA LEU A 99 16.75 5.91 12.12
C LEU A 99 16.54 7.37 11.68
N THR A 100 15.67 7.60 10.69
CA THR A 100 15.30 8.96 10.28
C THR A 100 14.62 9.72 11.42
N ILE A 101 13.61 9.13 12.08
CA ILE A 101 12.91 9.79 13.20
C ILE A 101 13.91 10.12 14.31
N PHE A 102 14.75 9.15 14.68
CA PHE A 102 15.75 9.33 15.73
C PHE A 102 16.74 10.46 15.41
N THR A 103 17.30 10.47 14.20
CA THR A 103 18.25 11.51 13.77
C THR A 103 17.61 12.89 13.71
N MET A 104 16.39 13.00 13.18
CA MET A 104 15.68 14.29 13.10
C MET A 104 15.27 14.83 14.46
N VAL A 105 14.88 13.96 15.42
CA VAL A 105 14.61 14.36 16.81
C VAL A 105 15.88 14.90 17.48
N ILE A 106 17.04 14.27 17.25
CA ILE A 106 18.32 14.78 17.77
C ILE A 106 18.65 16.15 17.18
N VAL A 107 18.48 16.33 15.86
CA VAL A 107 18.73 17.61 15.20
C VAL A 107 17.80 18.71 15.73
N ASP A 108 16.51 18.42 15.91
CA ASP A 108 15.55 19.35 16.52
C ASP A 108 15.94 19.72 17.95
N PHE A 109 16.39 18.73 18.74
CA PHE A 109 16.87 18.97 20.10
C PHE A 109 18.14 19.84 20.15
N LEU A 110 19.10 19.62 19.23
CA LEU A 110 20.34 20.40 19.16
C LEU A 110 20.11 21.85 18.74
N ILE A 111 19.12 22.10 17.87
CA ILE A 111 18.83 23.43 17.32
C ILE A 111 17.91 24.23 18.26
N GLY A 112 17.07 23.56 19.06
CA GLY A 112 16.35 24.19 20.17
C GLY A 112 15.23 25.15 19.77
N ILE A 113 14.81 25.17 18.50
CA ILE A 113 13.67 25.98 18.02
C ILE A 113 12.36 25.33 18.52
N PRO A 114 11.37 26.12 18.99
CA PRO A 114 10.09 25.60 19.48
C PRO A 114 9.21 25.06 18.34
N SER A 115 9.50 23.86 17.88
CA SER A 115 8.68 23.12 16.91
C SER A 115 7.41 22.54 17.58
N PRO A 116 6.30 22.35 16.85
CA PRO A 116 5.10 21.73 17.39
C PRO A 116 5.35 20.24 17.66
N LYS A 117 5.32 19.84 18.94
CA LYS A 117 5.62 18.49 19.39
C LYS A 117 4.38 17.63 19.63
N LEU A 118 4.56 16.32 19.64
CA LEU A 118 3.49 15.36 19.91
C LEU A 118 2.95 15.53 21.34
N GLN A 119 1.67 15.91 21.44
CA GLN A 119 0.98 16.06 22.72
C GLN A 119 0.28 14.74 23.08
N VAL A 120 0.82 14.02 24.03
CA VAL A 120 0.19 12.82 24.61
C VAL A 120 -0.25 13.15 26.04
N PRO A 121 -1.53 12.92 26.40
CA PRO A 121 -2.00 13.10 27.76
C PRO A 121 -1.33 12.09 28.69
N SER A 122 -0.88 12.53 29.87
CA SER A 122 -0.25 11.67 30.88
C SER A 122 -1.27 10.83 31.67
N VAL A 123 -2.56 11.10 31.52
CA VAL A 123 -3.64 10.45 32.26
C VAL A 123 -4.76 10.06 31.30
N PHE A 124 -5.27 8.84 31.44
CA PHE A 124 -6.49 8.42 30.75
C PHE A 124 -7.69 9.15 31.37
N LYS A 125 -8.28 10.06 30.60
CA LYS A 125 -9.50 10.77 30.97
C LYS A 125 -10.62 10.47 29.96
N PRO A 126 -11.88 10.34 30.40
CA PRO A 126 -13.02 10.32 29.50
C PRO A 126 -13.08 11.59 28.65
N THR A 127 -13.67 11.51 27.45
CA THR A 127 -13.81 12.68 26.54
C THR A 127 -14.60 13.84 27.14
N ARG A 128 -15.44 13.55 28.15
CA ARG A 128 -16.16 14.54 28.95
C ARG A 128 -15.96 14.20 30.42
N ASP A 129 -15.57 15.18 31.23
CA ASP A 129 -15.37 14.99 32.66
C ASP A 129 -16.68 14.62 33.40
N ASP A 130 -17.83 14.95 32.83
CA ASP A 130 -19.17 14.65 33.39
C ASP A 130 -19.61 13.17 33.21
N ARG A 131 -18.89 12.34 32.44
CA ARG A 131 -19.34 10.97 32.10
C ARG A 131 -18.44 9.87 32.66
N GLY A 132 -19.08 8.77 33.07
CA GLY A 132 -18.40 7.50 33.33
C GLY A 132 -17.96 6.79 32.04
N TRP A 133 -17.20 5.70 32.19
CA TRP A 133 -16.70 4.91 31.06
C TRP A 133 -17.80 4.13 30.31
N ILE A 134 -18.93 3.84 30.96
CA ILE A 134 -20.07 3.13 30.36
C ILE A 134 -21.20 4.14 30.13
N ILE A 135 -21.76 4.17 28.92
CA ILE A 135 -22.86 5.06 28.56
C ILE A 135 -24.18 4.36 28.82
N SER A 136 -25.08 5.03 29.54
CA SER A 136 -26.47 4.62 29.65
C SER A 136 -27.17 4.73 28.29
N PRO A 137 -27.85 3.67 27.80
CA PRO A 137 -28.37 3.59 26.42
C PRO A 137 -29.45 4.63 26.08
N ILE A 138 -30.18 5.14 27.06
CA ILE A 138 -31.27 6.11 26.85
C ILE A 138 -30.85 7.53 27.29
N GLY A 139 -29.96 7.63 28.29
CA GLY A 139 -29.48 8.92 28.79
C GLY A 139 -30.63 9.92 29.09
N PRO A 140 -30.42 11.23 28.84
CA PRO A 140 -31.46 12.25 28.93
C PRO A 140 -32.31 12.39 27.65
N ASN A 141 -32.09 11.55 26.63
CA ASN A 141 -32.73 11.68 25.32
C ASN A 141 -34.13 11.04 25.31
N PRO A 142 -35.09 11.59 24.55
CA PRO A 142 -36.43 11.02 24.45
C PRO A 142 -36.41 9.68 23.71
N TRP A 143 -37.30 8.76 24.08
CA TRP A 143 -37.31 7.36 23.61
C TRP A 143 -37.38 7.18 22.09
N TRP A 144 -38.00 8.13 21.36
CA TRP A 144 -38.11 8.10 19.90
C TRP A 144 -36.75 8.21 19.19
N THR A 145 -35.72 8.74 19.87
CA THR A 145 -34.35 8.82 19.32
C THR A 145 -33.74 7.45 19.07
N VAL A 146 -34.11 6.43 19.86
CA VAL A 146 -33.64 5.05 19.69
C VAL A 146 -34.12 4.48 18.36
N VAL A 147 -35.39 4.74 18.00
CA VAL A 147 -35.97 4.28 16.73
C VAL A 147 -35.40 5.07 15.56
N ALA A 148 -35.26 6.39 15.71
CA ALA A 148 -34.65 7.24 14.68
C ALA A 148 -33.18 6.87 14.40
N ALA A 149 -32.43 6.39 15.41
CA ALA A 149 -31.04 5.98 15.29
C ALA A 149 -30.81 4.74 14.40
N VAL A 150 -31.85 3.95 14.09
CA VAL A 150 -31.75 2.79 13.20
C VAL A 150 -31.31 3.20 11.79
N ILE A 151 -31.79 4.35 11.29
CA ILE A 151 -31.46 4.87 9.96
C ILE A 151 -29.95 5.19 9.82
N PRO A 152 -29.35 6.04 10.67
CA PRO A 152 -27.92 6.29 10.60
C PRO A 152 -27.09 5.05 10.96
N ALA A 153 -27.55 4.18 11.86
CA ALA A 153 -26.86 2.93 12.17
C ALA A 153 -26.75 1.99 10.95
N LEU A 154 -27.81 1.88 10.14
CA LEU A 154 -27.79 1.11 8.91
C LEU A 154 -26.79 1.67 7.90
N LEU A 155 -26.77 2.99 7.70
CA LEU A 155 -25.79 3.66 6.83
C LEU A 155 -24.35 3.44 7.32
N CYS A 156 -24.10 3.59 8.63
CA CYS A 156 -22.78 3.35 9.24
C CYS A 156 -22.34 1.90 9.10
N THR A 157 -23.26 0.94 9.22
CA THR A 157 -22.96 -0.48 9.05
C THR A 157 -22.50 -0.77 7.62
N ILE A 158 -23.18 -0.20 6.61
CA ILE A 158 -22.78 -0.34 5.21
C ILE A 158 -21.39 0.27 4.94
N LEU A 159 -21.13 1.45 5.52
CA LEU A 159 -19.82 2.13 5.44
C LEU A 159 -18.69 1.25 5.97
N ILE A 160 -18.84 0.76 7.20
CA ILE A 160 -17.82 -0.05 7.87
C ILE A 160 -17.63 -1.39 7.15
N PHE A 161 -18.72 -2.00 6.69
CA PHE A 161 -18.66 -3.22 5.90
C PHE A 161 -17.86 -3.02 4.60
N MET A 162 -18.15 -1.97 3.83
CA MET A 162 -17.42 -1.71 2.58
C MET A 162 -15.94 -1.44 2.81
N ASP A 163 -15.59 -0.58 3.78
CA ASP A 163 -14.19 -0.26 4.06
C ASP A 163 -13.41 -1.50 4.53
N GLN A 164 -14.01 -2.33 5.38
CA GLN A 164 -13.39 -3.57 5.83
C GLN A 164 -13.15 -4.54 4.66
N GLN A 165 -14.15 -4.72 3.79
CA GLN A 165 -14.03 -5.66 2.66
C GLN A 165 -13.04 -5.17 1.61
N ILE A 166 -13.06 -3.87 1.25
CA ILE A 166 -12.10 -3.28 0.33
C ILE A 166 -10.68 -3.45 0.86
N THR A 167 -10.47 -3.15 2.15
CA THR A 167 -9.16 -3.30 2.80
C THR A 167 -8.70 -4.75 2.82
N ALA A 168 -9.58 -5.68 3.20
CA ALA A 168 -9.27 -7.11 3.26
C ALA A 168 -8.90 -7.68 1.88
N VAL A 169 -9.61 -7.28 0.81
CA VAL A 169 -9.32 -7.72 -0.56
C VAL A 169 -7.98 -7.17 -1.06
N ILE A 170 -7.65 -5.92 -0.73
CA ILE A 170 -6.37 -5.31 -1.12
C ILE A 170 -5.19 -6.05 -0.46
N ILE A 171 -5.30 -6.38 0.83
CA ILE A 171 -4.25 -7.09 1.57
C ILE A 171 -4.12 -8.54 1.08
N ASN A 172 -5.26 -9.22 0.87
CA ASN A 172 -5.30 -10.61 0.43
C ASN A 172 -5.06 -10.80 -1.08
N ARG A 173 -4.48 -9.81 -1.74
CA ARG A 173 -4.17 -9.88 -3.16
C ARG A 173 -3.15 -10.99 -3.43
N LYS A 174 -3.39 -11.79 -4.48
CA LYS A 174 -2.58 -12.98 -4.83
C LYS A 174 -1.10 -12.65 -5.09
N GLU A 175 -0.80 -11.40 -5.47
CA GLU A 175 0.56 -10.89 -5.65
C GLU A 175 1.40 -10.97 -4.39
N HIS A 176 0.78 -10.85 -3.22
CA HIS A 176 1.47 -10.91 -1.93
C HIS A 176 1.92 -12.34 -1.57
N LYS A 177 1.53 -13.36 -2.35
CA LYS A 177 1.92 -14.78 -2.17
C LYS A 177 1.75 -15.24 -0.71
N LEU A 178 0.62 -14.88 -0.08
CA LEU A 178 0.27 -15.30 1.27
C LEU A 178 0.07 -16.83 1.31
N LYS A 179 0.51 -17.46 2.40
CA LYS A 179 0.50 -18.91 2.57
C LYS A 179 -0.74 -19.40 3.31
N LYS A 180 -1.27 -18.60 4.24
CA LYS A 180 -2.48 -18.97 5.00
C LYS A 180 -3.75 -18.55 4.26
N GLY A 181 -4.84 -19.27 4.53
CA GLY A 181 -6.16 -18.99 3.95
C GLY A 181 -6.75 -17.65 4.43
N CYS A 182 -7.67 -17.11 3.63
CA CYS A 182 -8.36 -15.85 3.92
C CYS A 182 -9.52 -16.04 4.92
N GLY A 183 -9.70 -15.09 5.84
CA GLY A 183 -10.73 -15.13 6.90
C GLY A 183 -11.78 -14.01 6.84
N TYR A 184 -12.34 -13.67 5.67
CA TYR A 184 -13.20 -12.49 5.51
C TYR A 184 -14.39 -12.42 6.48
N HIS A 185 -15.07 -13.55 6.74
CA HIS A 185 -16.21 -13.58 7.66
C HIS A 185 -15.79 -13.47 9.12
N LEU A 186 -14.66 -14.07 9.49
CA LEU A 186 -14.11 -13.98 10.84
C LEU A 186 -13.69 -12.54 11.16
N ASP A 187 -13.05 -11.87 10.20
CA ASP A 187 -12.61 -10.48 10.35
C ASP A 187 -13.82 -9.56 10.54
N LEU A 188 -14.89 -9.77 9.76
CA LEU A 188 -16.13 -8.99 9.89
C LEU A 188 -16.80 -9.21 11.25
N LEU A 189 -16.84 -10.45 11.75
CA LEU A 189 -17.40 -10.76 13.06
C LEU A 189 -16.61 -10.06 14.19
N MET A 190 -15.28 -10.08 14.11
CA MET A 190 -14.43 -9.41 15.11
C MET A 190 -14.62 -7.89 15.10
N VAL A 191 -14.72 -7.27 13.92
CA VAL A 191 -15.02 -5.84 13.81
C VAL A 191 -16.39 -5.51 14.39
N ALA A 192 -17.41 -6.34 14.15
CA ALA A 192 -18.75 -6.16 14.72
C ALA A 192 -18.75 -6.22 16.26
N VAL A 193 -18.04 -7.20 16.84
CA VAL A 193 -17.88 -7.31 18.30
C VAL A 193 -17.16 -6.09 18.87
N MET A 194 -16.06 -5.66 18.25
CA MET A 194 -15.33 -4.47 18.68
C MET A 194 -16.18 -3.19 18.58
N LEU A 195 -17.00 -3.05 17.53
CA LEU A 195 -17.91 -1.93 17.37
C LEU A 195 -18.96 -1.90 18.49
N GLY A 196 -19.51 -3.05 18.86
CA GLY A 196 -20.44 -3.18 20.00
C GLY A 196 -19.79 -2.71 21.31
N VAL A 197 -18.59 -3.19 21.61
CA VAL A 197 -17.83 -2.78 22.81
C VAL A 197 -17.49 -1.28 22.78
N CYS A 198 -17.01 -0.74 21.66
CA CYS A 198 -16.70 0.68 21.51
C CYS A 198 -17.95 1.55 21.67
N SER A 199 -19.12 1.08 21.21
CA SER A 199 -20.38 1.81 21.33
C SER A 199 -20.86 1.88 22.79
N ILE A 200 -20.73 0.79 23.56
CA ILE A 200 -21.09 0.76 24.99
C ILE A 200 -20.16 1.66 25.82
N MET A 201 -18.86 1.65 25.49
CA MET A 201 -17.85 2.49 26.16
C MET A 201 -17.78 3.93 25.61
N GLY A 202 -18.49 4.20 24.51
CA GLY A 202 -18.50 5.47 23.78
C GLY A 202 -17.13 5.90 23.29
N LEU A 203 -16.33 4.92 22.90
CA LEU A 203 -15.07 5.11 22.20
C LEU A 203 -15.36 5.27 20.70
N PRO A 204 -14.51 6.00 19.96
CA PRO A 204 -14.65 6.10 18.51
C PRO A 204 -14.57 4.70 17.87
N TRP A 205 -15.37 4.48 16.83
CA TRP A 205 -15.32 3.22 16.09
C TRP A 205 -14.00 3.09 15.32
N PHE A 206 -13.46 1.88 15.31
CA PHE A 206 -12.24 1.55 14.59
C PHE A 206 -12.57 0.78 13.30
N VAL A 207 -11.93 1.18 12.21
CA VAL A 207 -12.03 0.53 10.90
C VAL A 207 -10.62 0.19 10.43
N ALA A 208 -10.48 -0.88 9.62
CA ALA A 208 -9.20 -1.26 9.06
C ALA A 208 -8.61 -0.14 8.18
N ALA A 209 -7.39 0.28 8.48
CA ALA A 209 -6.69 1.32 7.72
C ALA A 209 -5.87 0.69 6.57
N THR A 210 -6.24 1.00 5.32
CA THR A 210 -5.60 0.45 4.11
C THR A 210 -4.10 0.76 4.02
N VAL A 211 -3.72 2.04 4.04
CA VAL A 211 -2.33 2.49 3.85
C VAL A 211 -1.40 1.94 4.94
N LEU A 212 -1.85 1.96 6.20
CA LEU A 212 -1.08 1.44 7.32
C LEU A 212 -0.90 -0.08 7.21
N SER A 213 -1.96 -0.81 6.84
CA SER A 213 -1.89 -2.26 6.65
C SER A 213 -0.98 -2.65 5.49
N ILE A 214 -1.03 -1.94 4.36
CA ILE A 214 -0.11 -2.16 3.22
C ILE A 214 1.33 -1.90 3.63
N THR A 215 1.58 -0.83 4.38
CA THR A 215 2.94 -0.49 4.84
C THR A 215 3.47 -1.55 5.81
N HIS A 216 2.63 -2.06 6.71
CA HIS A 216 2.97 -3.18 7.59
C HIS A 216 3.26 -4.47 6.83
N VAL A 217 2.46 -4.79 5.80
CA VAL A 217 2.71 -5.94 4.93
C VAL A 217 4.01 -5.77 4.13
N ASN A 218 4.30 -4.56 3.66
CA ASN A 218 5.52 -4.23 2.93
C ASN A 218 6.78 -4.31 3.80
N SER A 219 6.69 -4.03 5.11
CA SER A 219 7.83 -4.24 6.01
C SER A 219 8.10 -5.72 6.32
N LEU A 220 7.11 -6.59 6.13
CA LEU A 220 7.20 -8.05 6.28
C LEU A 220 7.53 -8.79 4.97
N LYS A 221 7.82 -8.06 3.88
CA LYS A 221 8.17 -8.60 2.57
C LYS A 221 9.54 -9.27 2.60
N LEU A 222 9.58 -10.54 2.21
CA LEU A 222 10.81 -11.31 2.02
C LEU A 222 11.24 -11.24 0.55
N GLU A 223 12.45 -10.72 0.37
CA GLU A 223 13.16 -10.62 -0.90
C GLU A 223 14.29 -11.65 -0.92
N SER A 224 14.64 -12.16 -2.10
CA SER A 224 15.64 -13.22 -2.25
C SER A 224 17.04 -12.75 -1.89
N GLU A 225 17.74 -13.53 -1.06
CA GLU A 225 19.11 -13.25 -0.64
C GLU A 225 20.16 -13.48 -1.74
N CYS A 226 19.80 -14.19 -2.82
CA CYS A 226 20.71 -14.53 -3.92
C CYS A 226 20.20 -13.96 -5.25
N SER A 227 20.46 -12.67 -5.48
CA SER A 227 20.51 -12.12 -6.84
C SER A 227 21.98 -11.94 -7.22
N ALA A 228 22.35 -12.36 -8.43
CA ALA A 228 23.64 -11.97 -9.00
C ALA A 228 23.77 -10.42 -8.96
N PRO A 229 24.97 -9.86 -8.78
CA PRO A 229 25.15 -8.41 -8.68
C PRO A 229 24.54 -7.70 -9.91
N GLY A 230 23.47 -6.92 -9.68
CA GLY A 230 22.72 -6.21 -10.73
C GLY A 230 21.31 -6.74 -11.03
N GLU A 231 20.93 -7.95 -10.57
CA GLU A 231 19.57 -8.47 -10.74
C GLU A 231 18.66 -7.98 -9.60
N GLN A 232 17.46 -7.48 -9.94
CA GLN A 232 16.46 -7.06 -8.96
C GLN A 232 16.10 -8.25 -8.04
N PRO A 233 15.98 -8.05 -6.72
CA PRO A 233 15.67 -9.13 -5.79
C PRO A 233 14.32 -9.77 -6.11
N LYS A 234 14.29 -11.10 -6.24
CA LYS A 234 13.05 -11.84 -6.50
C LYS A 234 12.20 -11.87 -5.24
N PHE A 235 10.93 -11.48 -5.37
CA PHE A 235 9.96 -11.53 -4.29
C PHE A 235 9.54 -12.97 -3.98
N LEU A 236 9.95 -13.49 -2.81
CA LEU A 236 9.64 -14.85 -2.36
C LEU A 236 8.25 -14.94 -1.70
N GLY A 237 7.84 -13.90 -0.98
CA GLY A 237 6.54 -13.84 -0.28
C GLY A 237 6.59 -12.95 0.95
N ILE A 238 5.53 -12.96 1.74
CA ILE A 238 5.42 -12.18 2.98
C ILE A 238 5.49 -13.10 4.20
N ARG A 239 6.19 -12.63 5.24
CA ARG A 239 6.24 -13.32 6.52
C ARG A 239 4.99 -12.99 7.35
N GLU A 240 4.10 -13.95 7.50
CA GLU A 240 2.87 -13.78 8.28
C GLU A 240 3.16 -13.92 9.79
N GLN A 241 3.13 -12.81 10.52
CA GLN A 241 3.37 -12.75 11.96
C GLN A 241 2.17 -12.17 12.71
N ARG A 242 1.80 -12.79 13.84
CA ARG A 242 0.75 -12.28 14.75
C ARG A 242 1.33 -11.34 15.82
N VAL A 243 2.56 -11.62 16.26
CA VAL A 243 3.22 -10.92 17.37
C VAL A 243 3.48 -9.45 17.05
N THR A 244 3.86 -9.12 15.82
CA THR A 244 4.14 -7.73 15.43
C THR A 244 2.90 -6.84 15.55
N GLY A 245 1.73 -7.33 15.11
CA GLY A 245 0.48 -6.58 15.23
C GLY A 245 0.07 -6.41 16.69
N LEU A 246 0.10 -7.49 17.47
CA LEU A 246 -0.18 -7.45 18.91
C LEU A 246 0.74 -6.44 19.63
N MET A 247 2.04 -6.48 19.33
CA MET A 247 3.04 -5.64 19.98
C MET A 247 2.84 -4.16 19.68
N ILE A 248 2.42 -3.81 18.45
CA ILE A 248 2.07 -2.42 18.10
C ILE A 248 0.93 -1.90 18.98
N PHE A 249 -0.15 -2.68 19.13
CA PHE A 249 -1.29 -2.26 19.96
C PHE A 249 -0.96 -2.22 21.45
N VAL A 250 -0.15 -3.17 21.94
CA VAL A 250 0.35 -3.14 23.33
C VAL A 250 1.22 -1.91 23.57
N LEU A 251 2.17 -1.60 22.67
CA LEU A 251 3.02 -0.41 22.76
C LEU A 251 2.20 0.88 22.69
N MET A 252 1.13 0.90 21.88
CA MET A 252 0.21 2.04 21.81
C MET A 252 -0.52 2.24 23.14
N GLY A 253 -0.98 1.17 23.79
CA GLY A 253 -1.55 1.23 25.14
C GLY A 253 -0.54 1.69 26.20
N CYS A 254 0.71 1.22 26.11
CA CYS A 254 1.80 1.62 27.00
C CYS A 254 2.35 3.03 26.73
N SER A 255 1.93 3.69 25.64
CA SER A 255 2.46 5.01 25.24
C SER A 255 2.25 6.10 26.29
N VAL A 256 1.20 5.98 27.11
CA VAL A 256 0.93 6.91 28.23
C VAL A 256 2.07 6.91 29.25
N PHE A 257 2.66 5.74 29.55
CA PHE A 257 3.82 5.65 30.44
C PHE A 257 5.10 6.22 29.80
N MET A 258 5.19 6.17 28.46
CA MET A 258 6.33 6.68 27.69
C MET A 258 6.15 8.15 27.26
N THR A 259 5.13 8.85 27.77
CA THR A 259 4.81 10.25 27.42
C THR A 259 6.02 11.19 27.55
N ALA A 260 6.89 10.97 28.54
CA ALA A 260 8.10 11.79 28.73
C ALA A 260 9.04 11.75 27.51
N ILE A 261 9.14 10.60 26.84
CA ILE A 261 9.99 10.41 25.66
C ILE A 261 9.26 10.85 24.38
N LEU A 262 7.99 10.48 24.25
CA LEU A 262 7.19 10.77 23.05
C LEU A 262 6.96 12.27 22.81
N LYS A 263 6.93 13.08 23.89
CA LYS A 263 6.82 14.53 23.82
C LYS A 263 7.98 15.22 23.11
N PHE A 264 9.12 14.56 22.93
CA PHE A 264 10.24 15.14 22.18
C PHE A 264 10.09 15.02 20.67
N ILE A 265 9.13 14.23 20.17
CA ILE A 265 8.97 14.00 18.73
C ILE A 265 8.21 15.18 18.10
N PRO A 266 8.84 15.92 17.16
CA PRO A 266 8.19 17.01 16.46
C PRO A 266 7.20 16.48 15.41
N MET A 267 6.01 17.07 15.34
CA MET A 267 4.95 16.72 14.39
C MET A 267 5.39 16.81 12.91
N PRO A 268 6.20 17.81 12.47
CA PRO A 268 6.67 17.90 11.09
C PRO A 268 7.45 16.66 10.62
N VAL A 269 8.20 16.02 11.52
CA VAL A 269 8.91 14.77 11.21
C VAL A 269 7.92 13.64 10.97
N LEU A 270 6.88 13.51 11.80
CA LEU A 270 5.83 12.51 11.58
C LEU A 270 5.11 12.72 10.23
N TYR A 271 4.82 13.97 9.85
CA TYR A 271 4.26 14.28 8.54
C TYR A 271 5.20 13.89 7.39
N GLY A 272 6.52 14.10 7.53
CA GLY A 272 7.50 13.66 6.54
C GLY A 272 7.52 12.13 6.37
N VAL A 273 7.41 11.40 7.47
CA VAL A 273 7.27 9.92 7.45
C VAL A 273 5.94 9.50 6.83
N PHE A 274 4.83 10.18 7.15
CA PHE A 274 3.53 9.91 6.52
C PHE A 274 3.56 10.13 5.01
N LEU A 275 4.23 11.19 4.54
CA LEU A 275 4.41 11.42 3.11
C LEU A 275 5.23 10.28 2.47
N TYR A 276 6.31 9.84 3.11
CA TYR A 276 7.10 8.70 2.65
C TYR A 276 6.27 7.42 2.56
N MET A 277 5.50 7.08 3.60
CA MET A 277 4.62 5.90 3.59
C MET A 277 3.54 6.02 2.52
N GLY A 278 2.97 7.21 2.30
CA GLY A 278 2.05 7.49 1.21
C GLY A 278 2.66 7.21 -0.16
N VAL A 279 3.80 7.80 -0.47
CA VAL A 279 4.50 7.60 -1.75
C VAL A 279 4.93 6.13 -1.95
N SER A 280 5.44 5.49 -0.90
CA SER A 280 5.84 4.08 -0.96
C SER A 280 4.64 3.14 -1.16
N SER A 281 3.46 3.47 -0.63
CA SER A 281 2.24 2.67 -0.83
C SER A 281 1.69 2.76 -2.26
N LEU A 282 1.99 3.84 -2.98
CA LEU A 282 1.62 4.00 -4.40
C LEU A 282 2.52 3.18 -5.34
N GLN A 283 3.73 2.82 -4.91
CA GLN A 283 4.64 1.99 -5.70
C GLN A 283 4.11 0.54 -5.74
N GLY A 284 3.89 0.02 -6.95
CA GLY A 284 3.31 -1.32 -7.16
C GLY A 284 1.80 -1.33 -7.42
N ILE A 285 1.15 -0.16 -7.45
CA ILE A 285 -0.21 -0.02 -7.97
C ILE A 285 -0.11 0.17 -9.49
N GLN A 286 -0.70 -0.75 -10.27
CA GLN A 286 -0.68 -0.70 -11.74
C GLN A 286 -1.22 0.61 -12.32
N PHE A 287 -2.27 1.18 -11.73
CA PHE A 287 -2.80 2.47 -12.14
C PHE A 287 -1.73 3.56 -12.13
N PHE A 288 -0.91 3.63 -11.07
CA PHE A 288 0.15 4.64 -10.93
C PHE A 288 1.29 4.40 -11.93
N ASP A 289 1.63 3.14 -12.19
CA ASP A 289 2.64 2.79 -13.21
C ASP A 289 2.17 3.17 -14.63
N ARG A 290 0.88 2.99 -14.93
CA ARG A 290 0.30 3.44 -16.20
C ARG A 290 0.15 4.96 -16.26
N LEU A 291 -0.07 5.63 -15.13
CA LEU A 291 -0.08 7.09 -15.08
C LEU A 291 1.31 7.66 -15.38
N LYS A 292 2.38 7.08 -14.82
CA LYS A 292 3.78 7.45 -15.16
C LYS A 292 4.09 7.25 -16.64
N LEU A 293 3.48 6.24 -17.26
CA LEU A 293 3.63 5.95 -18.68
C LEU A 293 3.19 7.13 -19.57
N PHE A 294 2.23 7.93 -19.12
CA PHE A 294 1.80 9.13 -19.85
C PHE A 294 2.92 10.17 -19.98
N GLY A 295 3.80 10.28 -18.98
CA GLY A 295 4.95 11.18 -18.98
C GLY A 295 6.23 10.59 -19.58
N MET A 296 6.19 9.33 -20.03
CA MET A 296 7.38 8.62 -20.53
C MET A 296 7.37 8.57 -22.07
N PRO A 297 8.45 8.96 -22.76
CA PRO A 297 8.52 8.81 -24.20
C PRO A 297 8.57 7.33 -24.57
N ALA A 298 7.91 6.95 -25.67
CA ALA A 298 7.75 5.56 -26.12
C ALA A 298 9.08 4.77 -26.26
N LYS A 299 10.21 5.46 -26.45
CA LYS A 299 11.54 4.84 -26.58
C LYS A 299 12.13 4.33 -25.25
N HIS A 300 11.77 4.94 -24.12
CA HIS A 300 12.34 4.57 -22.81
C HIS A 300 11.42 3.66 -22.01
N GLN A 301 10.32 3.23 -22.62
CA GLN A 301 9.25 2.52 -21.93
C GLN A 301 9.73 1.16 -21.41
N PRO A 302 9.49 0.85 -20.12
CA PRO A 302 9.85 -0.45 -19.57
C PRO A 302 9.02 -1.59 -20.20
N ASP A 303 9.60 -2.79 -20.22
CA ASP A 303 9.01 -4.01 -20.80
C ASP A 303 7.86 -4.59 -19.96
N PHE A 304 6.76 -3.83 -19.79
CA PHE A 304 5.56 -4.39 -19.19
C PHE A 304 4.86 -5.35 -20.17
N ILE A 305 4.48 -6.53 -19.68
CA ILE A 305 3.95 -7.58 -20.57
C ILE A 305 2.62 -7.19 -21.24
N TYR A 306 1.82 -6.30 -20.63
CA TYR A 306 0.58 -5.82 -21.23
C TYR A 306 0.81 -4.89 -22.44
N LEU A 307 1.95 -4.20 -22.50
CA LEU A 307 2.30 -3.31 -23.62
C LEU A 307 2.60 -4.06 -24.91
N ARG A 308 2.94 -5.35 -24.81
CA ARG A 308 3.18 -6.23 -25.97
C ARG A 308 1.87 -6.65 -26.65
N HIS A 309 0.76 -6.60 -25.94
CA HIS A 309 -0.53 -7.12 -26.41
C HIS A 309 -1.59 -6.04 -26.67
N VAL A 310 -1.44 -4.83 -26.12
CA VAL A 310 -2.41 -3.73 -26.24
C VAL A 310 -1.72 -2.48 -26.76
N PRO A 311 -2.25 -1.81 -27.81
CA PRO A 311 -1.65 -0.59 -28.34
C PRO A 311 -1.70 0.57 -27.33
N LEU A 312 -0.64 1.39 -27.28
CA LEU A 312 -0.47 2.47 -26.30
C LEU A 312 -1.65 3.45 -26.22
N ARG A 313 -2.27 3.77 -27.37
CA ARG A 313 -3.43 4.68 -27.40
C ARG A 313 -4.60 4.18 -26.56
N LYS A 314 -4.85 2.87 -26.57
CA LYS A 314 -5.91 2.24 -25.76
C LYS A 314 -5.55 2.22 -24.28
N VAL A 315 -4.27 2.03 -23.95
CA VAL A 315 -3.76 2.12 -22.57
C VAL A 315 -3.95 3.54 -22.02
N HIS A 316 -3.60 4.57 -22.80
CA HIS A 316 -3.78 5.96 -22.37
C HIS A 316 -5.25 6.35 -22.22
N LEU A 317 -6.13 5.91 -23.13
CA LEU A 317 -7.57 6.11 -23.00
C LEU A 317 -8.12 5.47 -21.72
N PHE A 318 -7.71 4.23 -21.44
CA PHE A 318 -8.09 3.51 -20.23
C PHE A 318 -7.63 4.25 -18.96
N THR A 319 -6.38 4.71 -18.92
CA THR A 319 -5.87 5.48 -17.77
C THR A 319 -6.58 6.82 -17.59
N LEU A 320 -6.96 7.47 -18.69
CA LEU A 320 -7.70 8.73 -18.63
C LEU A 320 -9.08 8.52 -18.00
N ILE A 321 -9.80 7.47 -18.39
CA ILE A 321 -11.08 7.09 -17.78
C ILE A 321 -10.91 6.84 -16.27
N GLN A 322 -9.88 6.08 -15.88
CA GLN A 322 -9.59 5.82 -14.47
C GLN A 322 -9.24 7.11 -13.68
N LEU A 323 -8.46 8.01 -14.28
CA LEU A 323 -8.11 9.30 -13.68
C LEU A 323 -9.35 10.19 -13.50
N THR A 324 -10.22 10.27 -14.51
CA THR A 324 -11.49 11.00 -14.43
C THR A 324 -12.38 10.43 -13.33
N CYS A 325 -12.47 9.10 -13.22
CA CYS A 325 -13.18 8.45 -12.11
C CYS A 325 -12.57 8.87 -10.77
N LEU A 326 -11.25 8.78 -10.60
CA LEU A 326 -10.56 9.16 -9.36
C LEU A 326 -10.81 10.62 -8.97
N ILE A 327 -10.76 11.56 -9.94
CA ILE A 327 -11.06 12.98 -9.71
C ILE A 327 -12.50 13.15 -9.24
N LEU A 328 -13.45 12.47 -9.87
CA LEU A 328 -14.86 12.51 -9.47
C LEU A 328 -15.05 11.97 -8.03
N LEU A 329 -14.40 10.86 -7.67
CA LEU A 329 -14.39 10.36 -6.30
C LEU A 329 -13.79 11.36 -5.31
N TRP A 330 -12.73 12.07 -5.72
CA TRP A 330 -12.06 13.06 -4.86
C TRP A 330 -12.93 14.28 -4.59
N VAL A 331 -13.60 14.82 -5.62
CA VAL A 331 -14.55 15.93 -5.50
C VAL A 331 -15.71 15.56 -4.59
N ILE A 332 -16.28 14.36 -4.74
CA ILE A 332 -17.37 13.89 -3.89
C ILE A 332 -16.89 13.67 -2.44
N LYS A 333 -15.68 13.14 -2.25
CA LYS A 333 -15.08 12.97 -0.92
C LYS A 333 -14.85 14.30 -0.20
N ALA A 334 -14.50 15.36 -0.92
CA ALA A 334 -14.33 16.69 -0.35
C ALA A 334 -15.67 17.37 0.01
N SER A 335 -16.78 16.86 -0.50
CA SER A 335 -18.14 17.33 -0.21
C SER A 335 -18.70 16.68 1.06
N PRO A 336 -19.65 17.33 1.78
CA PRO A 336 -20.39 16.72 2.89
C PRO A 336 -21.13 15.42 2.52
N ALA A 337 -21.28 15.12 1.22
CA ALA A 337 -21.83 13.87 0.71
C ALA A 337 -20.90 12.64 0.90
N ALA A 338 -19.75 12.77 1.58
CA ALA A 338 -18.80 11.68 1.82
C ALA A 338 -19.42 10.42 2.48
N ILE A 339 -20.54 10.57 3.20
CA ILE A 339 -21.29 9.45 3.82
C ILE A 339 -21.79 8.45 2.76
N VAL A 340 -21.95 8.87 1.49
CA VAL A 340 -22.41 8.03 0.37
C VAL A 340 -21.26 7.25 -0.29
N PHE A 341 -20.04 7.29 0.26
CA PHE A 341 -18.84 6.65 -0.29
C PHE A 341 -19.03 5.17 -0.73
N PRO A 342 -19.73 4.30 0.01
CA PRO A 342 -20.03 2.92 -0.39
C PRO A 342 -20.79 2.79 -1.71
N MET A 343 -21.82 3.60 -1.89
CA MET A 343 -22.66 3.59 -3.10
C MET A 343 -21.87 4.09 -4.31
N MET A 344 -20.93 5.00 -4.08
CA MET A 344 -20.04 5.51 -5.11
C MET A 344 -19.04 4.46 -5.60
N VAL A 345 -18.48 3.63 -4.71
CA VAL A 345 -17.61 2.51 -5.13
C VAL A 345 -18.40 1.48 -5.96
N LEU A 346 -19.66 1.22 -5.60
CA LEU A 346 -20.55 0.41 -6.43
C LEU A 346 -20.81 1.03 -7.81
N ALA A 347 -20.94 2.35 -7.90
CA ALA A 347 -21.07 3.05 -9.18
C ALA A 347 -19.84 2.87 -10.08
N LEU A 348 -18.63 2.73 -9.53
CA LEU A 348 -17.43 2.40 -10.32
C LEU A 348 -17.52 1.01 -10.99
N VAL A 349 -18.24 0.06 -10.38
CA VAL A 349 -18.53 -1.24 -11.01
C VAL A 349 -19.42 -1.06 -12.24
N PHE A 350 -20.36 -0.12 -12.19
CA PHE A 350 -21.16 0.24 -13.36
C PHE A 350 -20.32 0.90 -14.44
N VAL A 351 -19.41 1.82 -14.07
CA VAL A 351 -18.46 2.41 -15.03
C VAL A 351 -17.60 1.32 -15.68
N ARG A 352 -17.17 0.31 -14.92
CA ARG A 352 -16.47 -0.87 -15.46
C ARG A 352 -17.33 -1.63 -16.48
N LYS A 353 -18.62 -1.82 -16.18
CA LYS A 353 -19.58 -2.47 -17.09
C LYS A 353 -19.75 -1.68 -18.40
N VAL A 354 -19.77 -0.35 -18.33
CA VAL A 354 -19.84 0.52 -19.51
C VAL A 354 -18.56 0.45 -20.33
N MET A 355 -17.40 0.28 -19.69
CA MET A 355 -16.11 0.12 -20.36
C MET A 355 -16.03 -1.14 -21.23
N ASP A 356 -16.82 -2.19 -20.93
CA ASP A 356 -16.95 -3.38 -21.78
C ASP A 356 -17.51 -3.06 -23.19
N LEU A 357 -18.17 -1.90 -23.38
CA LEU A 357 -18.66 -1.45 -24.69
C LEU A 357 -17.57 -0.83 -25.57
N CYS A 358 -16.54 -0.24 -24.96
CA CYS A 358 -15.48 0.50 -25.69
C CYS A 358 -14.21 -0.32 -25.93
N PHE A 359 -14.01 -1.41 -25.19
CA PHE A 359 -12.80 -2.25 -25.23
C PHE A 359 -13.14 -3.71 -25.51
N SER A 360 -12.28 -4.41 -26.25
CA SER A 360 -12.44 -5.86 -26.43
C SER A 360 -12.16 -6.59 -25.11
N LYS A 361 -12.92 -7.66 -24.80
CA LYS A 361 -12.73 -8.49 -23.60
C LYS A 361 -11.28 -8.97 -23.43
N ARG A 362 -10.56 -9.19 -24.54
CA ARG A 362 -9.15 -9.59 -24.52
C ARG A 362 -8.25 -8.44 -24.06
N GLU A 363 -8.45 -7.22 -24.56
CA GLU A 363 -7.69 -6.04 -24.15
C GLU A 363 -7.93 -5.71 -22.69
N LEU A 364 -9.20 -5.78 -22.25
CA LEU A 364 -9.58 -5.53 -20.87
C LEU A 364 -8.99 -6.59 -19.93
N SER A 365 -8.94 -7.87 -20.33
CA SER A 365 -8.25 -8.89 -19.53
C SER A 365 -6.77 -8.57 -19.32
N TRP A 366 -6.05 -8.04 -20.33
CA TRP A 366 -4.65 -7.65 -20.16
C TRP A 366 -4.46 -6.38 -19.31
N LEU A 367 -5.48 -5.52 -19.27
CA LEU A 367 -5.48 -4.27 -18.49
C LEU A 367 -6.04 -4.45 -17.06
N ASP A 368 -6.88 -5.44 -16.80
CA ASP A 368 -7.51 -5.66 -15.49
C ASP A 368 -6.99 -6.91 -14.78
N ASP A 369 -6.65 -7.99 -15.51
CA ASP A 369 -6.03 -9.16 -14.88
C ASP A 369 -4.59 -8.83 -14.53
N LEU A 370 -4.40 -8.56 -13.25
CA LEU A 370 -3.21 -8.92 -12.50
C LEU A 370 -3.08 -10.45 -12.49
N MET A 371 -2.76 -11.02 -13.65
CA MET A 371 -2.53 -12.46 -13.76
C MET A 371 -1.21 -12.76 -13.03
N PRO A 372 -1.21 -13.56 -11.94
CA PRO A 372 0.04 -13.96 -11.32
C PRO A 372 0.86 -14.70 -12.37
N GLU A 373 2.17 -14.42 -12.46
CA GLU A 373 3.06 -15.01 -13.47
C GLU A 373 2.91 -16.54 -13.56
N SER A 374 2.60 -17.21 -12.45
CA SER A 374 2.36 -18.64 -12.39
C SER A 374 1.06 -19.09 -13.06
N LYS A 375 -0.05 -18.35 -12.95
CA LYS A 375 -1.29 -18.65 -13.70
C LYS A 375 -1.18 -18.21 -15.14
N LYS A 376 -0.46 -17.12 -15.41
CA LYS A 376 -0.16 -16.66 -16.76
C LYS A 376 0.64 -17.70 -17.53
N LYS A 377 1.73 -18.20 -16.93
CA LYS A 377 2.53 -19.28 -17.50
C LYS A 377 1.69 -20.53 -17.74
N LYS A 378 0.85 -20.94 -16.77
CA LYS A 378 -0.07 -22.07 -16.97
C LYS A 378 -1.10 -21.84 -18.09
N LEU A 379 -1.62 -20.63 -18.24
CA LEU A 379 -2.60 -20.30 -19.29
C LEU A 379 -1.94 -20.20 -20.67
N ASP A 380 -0.71 -19.68 -20.72
CA ASP A 380 0.11 -19.59 -21.92
C ASP A 380 0.58 -20.99 -22.37
N ASP A 381 0.98 -21.84 -21.42
CA ASP A 381 1.33 -23.24 -21.65
C ASP A 381 0.09 -24.04 -22.12
N ALA A 382 -1.09 -23.80 -21.53
CA ALA A 382 -2.33 -24.43 -21.97
C ALA A 382 -2.75 -23.95 -23.38
N LYS A 383 -2.57 -22.67 -23.70
CA LYS A 383 -2.82 -22.14 -25.04
C LYS A 383 -1.84 -22.66 -26.09
N LYS A 384 -0.57 -22.85 -25.73
CA LYS A 384 0.41 -23.50 -26.62
C LYS A 384 -0.01 -24.93 -26.92
N LYS A 385 -0.38 -25.70 -25.89
CA LYS A 385 -0.89 -27.07 -26.06
C LYS A 385 -2.14 -27.13 -26.93
N ALA A 386 -3.12 -26.25 -26.71
CA ALA A 386 -4.33 -26.21 -27.52
C ALA A 386 -4.05 -25.84 -28.99
N LYS A 387 -3.06 -24.97 -29.26
CA LYS A 387 -2.63 -24.67 -30.63
C LYS A 387 -1.89 -25.84 -31.29
N GLU A 388 -1.04 -26.53 -30.54
CA GLU A 388 -0.34 -27.73 -31.01
C GLU A 388 -1.35 -28.85 -31.32
N GLU A 389 -2.39 -29.01 -30.51
CA GLU A 389 -3.50 -29.95 -30.77
C GLU A 389 -4.30 -29.55 -32.02
N GLU A 390 -4.64 -28.28 -32.19
CA GLU A 390 -5.38 -27.78 -33.36
C GLU A 390 -4.55 -27.88 -34.66
N GLU A 391 -3.23 -27.66 -34.59
CA GLU A 391 -2.32 -27.87 -35.73
C GLU A 391 -2.16 -29.36 -36.07
N ALA A 392 -2.09 -30.23 -35.05
CA ALA A 392 -2.04 -31.68 -35.25
C ALA A 392 -3.34 -32.23 -35.88
N GLU A 393 -4.52 -31.74 -35.46
CA GLU A 393 -5.80 -32.10 -36.08
C GLU A 393 -5.87 -31.66 -37.55
N LYS A 394 -5.41 -30.44 -37.88
CA LYS A 394 -5.37 -29.96 -39.27
C LYS A 394 -4.41 -30.76 -40.16
N MET A 395 -3.29 -31.25 -39.61
CA MET A 395 -2.39 -32.14 -40.34
C MET A 395 -2.98 -33.52 -40.56
N LEU A 396 -3.82 -34.02 -39.64
CA LEU A 396 -4.53 -35.28 -39.79
C LEU A 396 -5.67 -35.19 -40.81
N GLU A 397 -6.40 -34.07 -40.86
CA GLU A 397 -7.46 -33.85 -41.85
C GLU A 397 -6.89 -33.67 -43.28
N MET A 398 -5.73 -33.02 -43.44
CA MET A 398 -5.08 -32.90 -44.75
C MET A 398 -4.49 -34.22 -45.29
N GLY A 399 -4.34 -35.24 -44.46
CA GLY A 399 -3.90 -36.59 -44.87
C GLY A 399 -5.04 -37.54 -45.26
N GLY A 400 -6.30 -37.07 -45.23
CA GLY A 400 -7.49 -37.92 -45.26
C GLY A 400 -8.17 -38.14 -46.61
N ASP A 401 -7.71 -37.55 -47.72
CA ASP A 401 -8.42 -37.67 -49.01
C ASP A 401 -7.76 -38.63 -50.02
N LYS A 402 -8.37 -39.82 -50.07
CA LYS A 402 -8.57 -40.76 -51.19
C LYS A 402 -7.37 -41.19 -52.06
N PHE A 403 -7.03 -42.48 -51.99
CA PHE A 403 -6.80 -43.33 -53.18
C PHE A 403 -7.12 -44.81 -52.87
N PRO A 404 -7.92 -45.51 -53.70
CA PRO A 404 -8.17 -46.96 -53.55
C PRO A 404 -7.01 -47.74 -54.16
N LEU A 405 -6.38 -48.64 -53.40
CA LEU A 405 -5.29 -49.48 -53.92
C LEU A 405 -5.79 -50.88 -54.28
N GLU A 406 -6.21 -51.00 -55.54
CA GLU A 406 -6.18 -52.26 -56.28
C GLU A 406 -4.71 -52.61 -56.61
N SER A 407 -4.41 -53.91 -56.54
CA SER A 407 -3.19 -54.61 -56.97
C SER A 407 -2.10 -53.81 -57.69
N ARG A 408 -0.87 -53.89 -57.17
CA ARG A 408 0.34 -53.65 -57.98
C ARG A 408 1.40 -54.72 -57.78
N LYS A 409 1.33 -55.75 -58.63
CA LYS A 409 2.54 -56.33 -59.23
C LYS A 409 3.09 -55.31 -60.22
N LEU A 410 4.39 -55.02 -60.15
CA LEU A 410 5.29 -55.29 -61.28
C LEU A 410 6.74 -54.97 -60.92
N LEU A 411 7.59 -55.90 -61.33
CA LEU A 411 9.04 -55.86 -61.29
C LEU A 411 9.51 -55.50 -62.70
N SER A 412 10.15 -54.34 -62.90
CA SER A 412 11.22 -54.11 -63.90
C SER A 412 11.54 -52.61 -64.10
N SER A 413 12.84 -52.32 -64.01
CA SER A 413 13.60 -51.09 -64.38
C SER A 413 13.70 -50.92 -65.92
N PRO A 414 14.51 -50.02 -66.55
CA PRO A 414 15.13 -48.72 -66.19
C PRO A 414 14.96 -47.62 -67.28
N GLY A 415 15.40 -46.37 -67.02
CA GLY A 415 16.06 -45.57 -68.09
C GLY A 415 15.91 -44.04 -68.14
N LYS A 416 16.96 -43.34 -67.68
CA LYS A 416 17.59 -42.08 -68.15
C LYS A 416 16.90 -40.69 -68.07
N ASN A 417 17.54 -39.85 -67.24
CA ASN A 417 18.06 -38.48 -67.43
C ASN A 417 17.11 -37.30 -67.73
N ASN A 418 17.02 -36.31 -66.82
CA ASN A 418 17.90 -35.11 -66.86
C ASN A 418 17.78 -34.19 -65.63
N SER A 419 18.95 -33.79 -65.12
CA SER A 419 19.35 -32.56 -64.39
C SER A 419 18.33 -31.74 -63.59
N PHE A 420 18.60 -31.53 -62.29
CA PHE A 420 19.17 -30.27 -61.77
C PHE A 420 19.72 -30.47 -60.35
N ARG A 421 20.93 -29.94 -60.11
CA ARG A 421 21.67 -29.96 -58.85
C ARG A 421 21.08 -28.99 -57.82
N CYS A 422 21.12 -29.36 -56.54
CA CYS A 422 21.62 -28.51 -55.44
C CYS A 422 22.40 -29.37 -54.44
N ASP A 423 23.58 -28.88 -54.08
CA ASP A 423 24.61 -29.48 -53.23
C ASP A 423 24.27 -29.40 -51.71
N PRO A 424 25.05 -30.08 -50.84
CA PRO A 424 24.62 -30.62 -49.56
C PRO A 424 25.12 -29.79 -48.38
N SER A 425 24.20 -29.32 -47.54
CA SER A 425 24.53 -28.95 -46.15
C SER A 425 23.24 -28.70 -45.37
N GLU A 426 22.72 -29.76 -44.75
CA GLU A 426 21.97 -29.68 -43.48
C GLU A 426 21.72 -31.12 -43.01
N ILE A 427 22.75 -31.73 -42.43
CA ILE A 427 22.58 -32.96 -41.65
C ILE A 427 21.96 -32.53 -40.32
N ASN A 428 20.66 -32.71 -40.16
CA ASN A 428 19.97 -32.45 -38.91
C ASN A 428 20.30 -33.55 -37.89
N ILE A 429 21.28 -33.29 -37.03
CA ILE A 429 21.72 -34.17 -35.94
C ILE A 429 20.57 -34.50 -34.96
N SER A 430 19.47 -33.73 -34.98
CA SER A 430 18.29 -33.95 -34.14
C SER A 430 17.43 -35.15 -34.57
N ASP A 431 17.48 -35.57 -35.85
CA ASP A 431 16.66 -36.67 -36.38
C ASP A 431 17.35 -38.04 -36.35
N GLU A 432 18.68 -38.08 -36.16
CA GLU A 432 19.47 -39.32 -36.04
C GLU A 432 19.69 -39.76 -34.59
N MET A 433 19.72 -38.83 -33.63
CA MET A 433 19.98 -39.14 -32.22
C MET A 433 18.98 -40.11 -31.55
N PRO A 434 17.65 -40.05 -31.82
CA PRO A 434 16.70 -40.97 -31.18
C PRO A 434 16.70 -42.39 -31.77
N LYS A 435 17.44 -42.65 -32.84
CA LYS A 435 17.54 -43.98 -33.48
C LYS A 435 18.70 -44.83 -32.97
N THR A 436 19.56 -44.28 -32.11
CA THR A 436 20.67 -45.04 -31.53
C THR A 436 20.23 -45.87 -30.32
N THR A 437 20.65 -47.14 -30.29
CA THR A 437 20.31 -48.14 -29.27
C THR A 437 20.65 -47.73 -27.83
N VAL A 438 21.55 -46.76 -27.66
CA VAL A 438 21.98 -46.22 -26.35
C VAL A 438 20.86 -45.42 -25.66
N TRP A 439 20.03 -44.69 -26.41
CA TRP A 439 18.94 -43.88 -25.84
C TRP A 439 17.74 -44.70 -25.37
N LYS A 440 17.48 -45.85 -26.00
CA LYS A 440 16.45 -46.82 -25.55
C LYS A 440 16.81 -47.47 -24.21
N ALA A 441 18.10 -47.64 -23.91
CA ALA A 441 18.55 -48.20 -22.63
C ALA A 441 18.43 -47.20 -21.46
N LEU A 442 18.60 -45.90 -21.72
CA LEU A 442 18.46 -44.85 -20.71
C LEU A 442 17.01 -44.54 -20.33
N SER A 443 16.05 -44.69 -21.26
CA SER A 443 14.63 -44.47 -20.98
C SER A 443 14.02 -45.59 -20.11
N MET A 444 14.48 -46.83 -20.27
CA MET A 444 14.00 -47.97 -19.46
C MET A 444 14.50 -47.93 -18.01
N ASN A 445 15.66 -47.31 -17.73
CA ASN A 445 16.23 -47.28 -16.37
C ASN A 445 15.67 -46.15 -15.49
N SER A 446 15.01 -45.14 -16.07
CA SER A 446 14.39 -44.02 -15.33
C SER A 446 13.10 -44.43 -14.59
N GLY A 447 12.45 -45.53 -15.02
CA GLY A 447 11.19 -46.02 -14.45
C GLY A 447 11.29 -46.66 -13.06
N ASN A 448 12.49 -47.09 -12.61
CA ASN A 448 12.65 -47.90 -11.39
C ASN A 448 13.24 -47.17 -10.17
N THR A 449 13.38 -45.83 -10.20
CA THR A 449 14.06 -45.08 -9.12
C THR A 449 13.14 -44.22 -8.24
N LYS A 450 11.82 -44.46 -8.23
CA LYS A 450 10.86 -43.75 -7.38
C LYS A 450 10.16 -44.65 -6.37
N GLU A 451 10.93 -45.44 -5.61
CA GLU A 451 10.43 -46.04 -4.36
C GLU A 451 11.61 -46.29 -3.40
N LYS A 452 11.98 -45.25 -2.64
CA LYS A 452 12.69 -45.31 -1.34
C LYS A 452 13.17 -43.91 -0.91
N ARG A 453 12.45 -43.29 0.04
CA ARG A 453 12.97 -42.56 1.23
C ARG A 453 11.94 -41.53 1.73
N TYR A 454 11.27 -41.87 2.82
CA TYR A 454 10.95 -40.96 3.90
C TYR A 454 11.75 -41.42 5.12
N ASN A 455 12.65 -40.56 5.61
CA ASN A 455 13.09 -40.41 7.02
C ASN A 455 14.31 -39.48 7.05
N CYS A 456 14.05 -38.23 7.46
CA CYS A 456 14.82 -37.36 8.35
C CYS A 456 14.07 -36.02 8.47
#